data_AF-A0A364H0Q5-F1
#
_entry.id   AF-A0A364H0Q5-F1
#
_cell.length_a   1.000
_cell.length_b   1.000
_cell.length_c   1.000
_cell.angle_alpha   90.00
_cell.angle_beta   90.00
_cell.angle_gamma   90.00
#
_symmetry.space_group_name_H-M   'P 1'
#
loop_
_entity.id
_entity.type
_entity.pdbx_description
1 polymer ?
#
loop_
_entity_poly.entity_id
_entity_poly.type
_entity_poly.pdbx_seq_one_letter_code
_entity_poly.pdbx_strand_id
1 'polypeptide(L)' 'MSKFQKLDALIVASIDATPKKFAAVNTGAVREESERLAREECRPTTFGEVVGWRIVDRRLQAVRKTGKIRSTSKGWVRA' A
#
# COMPACT_ATOMS: atom_id res chain seq x y z
N MET A 1 -16.03 -4.09 7.82
CA MET A 1 -14.78 -3.29 7.77
C MET A 1 -13.73 -4.12 7.07
N SER A 2 -13.14 -3.63 5.97
CA SER A 2 -12.12 -4.37 5.22
C SER A 2 -10.82 -4.40 6.02
N LYS A 3 -10.16 -5.57 6.09
CA LYS A 3 -8.86 -5.77 6.75
C LYS A 3 -7.80 -4.73 6.35
N PHE A 4 -7.90 -4.18 5.15
CA PHE A 4 -6.94 -3.22 4.59
C PHE A 4 -7.30 -1.74 4.81
N GLN A 5 -8.41 -1.40 5.47
CA GLN A 5 -8.83 0.00 5.64
C GLN A 5 -7.76 0.87 6.31
N LYS A 6 -7.06 0.34 7.31
CA LYS A 6 -5.97 1.05 7.98
C LYS A 6 -4.81 1.32 7.02
N LEU A 7 -4.39 0.31 6.26
CA LEU A 7 -3.32 0.45 5.27
C LEU A 7 -3.70 1.42 4.15
N ASP A 8 -4.93 1.37 3.65
CA ASP A 8 -5.42 2.29 2.62
C ASP A 8 -5.41 3.74 3.11
N ALA A 9 -5.84 3.98 4.36
CA ALA A 9 -5.82 5.30 4.97
C ALA A 9 -4.38 5.84 5.10
N LEU A 10 -3.42 5.00 5.50
CA LEU A 10 -2.01 5.35 5.59
C LEU A 10 -1.41 5.65 4.20
N ILE A 11 -1.74 4.86 3.18
CA ILE A 11 -1.31 5.09 1.80
C ILE A 11 -1.82 6.45 1.31
N VAL A 12 -3.12 6.72 1.45
CA VAL A 12 -3.70 8.02 1.03
C VAL A 12 -3.11 9.18 1.83
N ALA A 13 -2.87 9.02 3.13
CA ALA A 13 -2.25 10.06 3.96
C ALA A 13 -0.79 10.31 3.59
N SER A 14 -0.06 9.28 3.15
CA SER A 14 1.34 9.41 2.72
C SER A 14 1.51 10.09 1.36
N ILE A 15 0.47 10.11 0.53
CA ILE A 15 0.50 10.69 -0.83
C ILE A 15 -0.06 12.11 -0.80
N ASP A 16 0.68 13.04 -1.40
CA ASP A 16 0.30 14.44 -1.51
C ASP A 16 0.19 14.87 -2.99
N ALA A 17 0.14 16.18 -3.25
CA ALA A 17 0.07 16.72 -4.60
C ALA A 17 1.38 16.51 -5.40
N THR A 18 2.49 16.22 -4.72
CA THR A 18 3.78 15.95 -5.34
C THR A 18 3.89 14.46 -5.70
N PRO A 19 4.36 14.10 -6.90
CA PRO A 19 4.55 12.71 -7.28
C PRO A 19 5.51 11.97 -6.33
N LYS A 20 5.01 10.95 -5.63
CA LYS A 20 5.81 10.09 -4.75
C LYS A 20 6.08 8.73 -5.38
N LYS A 21 7.34 8.32 -5.41
CA LYS A 21 7.75 6.99 -5.85
C LYS A 21 7.24 5.92 -4.88
N PHE A 22 7.07 4.70 -5.38
CA PHE A 22 6.67 3.54 -4.56
C PHE A 22 7.56 3.38 -3.32
N ALA A 23 8.88 3.50 -3.49
CA ALA A 23 9.84 3.39 -2.39
C ALA A 23 9.66 4.47 -1.31
N ALA A 24 9.07 5.62 -1.61
CA ALA A 24 8.75 6.66 -0.63
C ALA A 24 7.42 6.37 0.09
N VAL A 25 6.45 5.79 -0.63
CA VAL A 25 5.16 5.37 -0.06
C VAL A 25 5.32 4.15 0.85
N ASN A 26 6.14 3.18 0.46
CA ASN A 26 6.40 1.94 1.21
C ASN A 26 7.44 2.15 2.33
N THR A 27 7.20 3.12 3.21
CA THR A 27 8.08 3.45 4.35
C THR A 27 7.28 3.71 5.61
N GLY A 28 7.96 3.73 6.76
CA GLY A 28 7.36 4.03 8.07
C GLY A 28 6.11 3.21 8.36
N ALA A 29 5.03 3.90 8.74
CA ALA A 29 3.76 3.29 9.11
C ALA A 29 3.13 2.42 8.01
N VAL A 30 3.31 2.76 6.72
CA VAL A 30 2.80 1.95 5.61
C VAL A 30 3.53 0.61 5.55
N ARG A 31 4.86 0.63 5.69
CA ARG A 31 5.68 -0.58 5.70
C ARG A 31 5.33 -1.46 6.89
N GLU A 32 5.32 -0.90 8.10
CA GLU A 32 5.01 -1.62 9.33
C GLU A 32 3.64 -2.31 9.28
N GLU A 33 2.61 -1.58 8.84
CA GLU A 33 1.26 -2.13 8.72
C GLU A 33 1.19 -3.21 7.63
N SER A 34 1.89 -3.02 6.51
CA SER A 34 1.93 -4.01 5.43
C SER A 34 2.67 -5.30 5.83
N GLU A 35 3.73 -5.20 6.63
CA GLU A 35 4.47 -6.35 7.15
C GLU A 35 3.66 -7.11 8.20
N ARG A 36 2.93 -6.39 9.06
CA ARG A 36 1.98 -6.99 10.01
C ARG A 36 0.92 -7.80 9.27
N LEU A 37 0.30 -7.20 8.25
CA LEU A 37 -0.70 -7.87 7.40
C LEU A 37 -0.10 -9.07 6.67
N ALA A 38 1.14 -8.96 6.19
CA ALA A 38 1.83 -10.05 5.53
C ALA A 38 2.08 -11.23 6.46
N ARG A 39 2.46 -10.98 7.72
CA ARG A 39 2.60 -12.03 8.74
C ARG A 39 1.26 -12.68 9.08
N GLU A 40 0.19 -11.89 9.17
CA GLU A 40 -1.16 -12.41 9.42
C GLU A 40 -1.71 -13.24 8.25
N GLU A 41 -1.30 -12.95 7.01
CA GLU A 41 -1.70 -13.71 5.82
C GLU A 41 -0.75 -14.85 5.49
N CYS A 42 0.45 -14.85 6.07
CA CYS A 42 1.41 -15.92 5.91
C CYS A 42 0.86 -17.19 6.57
N ARG A 43 0.38 -18.10 5.73
CA ARG A 43 -0.01 -19.46 6.08
C ARG A 43 1.09 -20.44 5.68
N PRO A 44 1.13 -21.65 6.27
CA PRO A 44 2.07 -22.69 5.85
C PRO A 44 2.01 -22.99 4.34
N THR A 45 0.84 -22.81 3.72
CA THR A 45 0.61 -23.03 2.28
C THR A 45 1.10 -21.91 1.37
N THR A 46 1.41 -20.73 1.93
CA THR A 46 1.91 -19.58 1.15
C THR A 46 3.44 -19.52 1.08
N PHE A 47 4.17 -20.40 1.77
CA PHE A 47 5.64 -20.52 1.69
C PHE A 47 6.41 -19.18 1.75
N GLY A 48 5.93 -18.19 2.52
CA GLY A 48 6.57 -16.87 2.63
C GLY A 48 6.37 -15.93 1.42
N GLU A 49 5.50 -16.28 0.47
CA GLU A 49 5.19 -15.44 -0.71
C GLU A 49 4.38 -14.18 -0.37
N VAL A 50 3.81 -14.13 0.84
CA VAL A 50 3.12 -12.93 1.31
C VAL A 50 4.16 -11.96 1.85
N VAL A 51 4.58 -11.02 1.00
CA VAL A 51 5.54 -9.98 1.34
C VAL A 51 4.81 -8.64 1.47
N GLY A 52 5.13 -7.87 2.52
CA GLY A 52 4.45 -6.60 2.83
C GLY A 52 4.39 -5.63 1.65
N TRP A 53 5.49 -5.48 0.90
CA TRP A 53 5.53 -4.60 -0.26
C TRP A 53 4.55 -5.02 -1.38
N ARG A 54 4.28 -6.32 -1.56
CA ARG A 54 3.26 -6.80 -2.52
C ARG A 54 1.85 -6.44 -2.07
N ILE A 55 1.60 -6.42 -0.77
CA ILE A 55 0.33 -5.95 -0.21
C ILE A 55 0.18 -4.45 -0.52
N VAL A 56 1.21 -3.64 -0.26
CA VAL A 56 1.20 -2.20 -0.59
C VAL A 56 0.92 -1.95 -2.06
N ASP A 57 1.58 -2.67 -2.97
CA ASP A 57 1.36 -2.52 -4.42
C ASP A 57 -0.09 -2.84 -4.84
N ARG A 58 -0.64 -3.97 -4.35
CA ARG A 58 -2.04 -4.33 -4.59
C ARG A 58 -3.01 -3.28 -4.03
N ARG A 59 -2.72 -2.74 -2.84
CA ARG A 59 -3.55 -1.70 -2.20
C ARG A 59 -3.46 -0.38 -2.93
N LEU A 60 -2.30 0.03 -3.43
CA LEU A 60 -2.14 1.21 -4.28
C LEU A 60 -3.06 1.14 -5.51
N GLN A 61 -3.11 -0.02 -6.19
CA GLN A 61 -4.04 -0.20 -7.32
C GLN A 61 -5.51 -0.17 -6.89
N ALA A 62 -5.85 -0.73 -5.72
CA ALA A 62 -7.21 -0.69 -5.19
C ALA A 62 -7.65 0.76 -4.88
N VAL A 63 -6.81 1.54 -4.18
CA VAL A 63 -7.08 2.95 -3.84
C VAL A 63 -7.11 3.83 -5.09
N ARG A 64 -6.30 3.52 -6.11
CA ARG A 64 -6.38 4.18 -7.42
C ARG A 64 -7.75 4.00 -8.05
N LYS A 65 -8.29 2.77 -8.01
CA LYS A 65 -9.63 2.48 -8.55
C LYS A 65 -10.75 3.22 -7.81
N THR A 66 -10.55 3.60 -6.55
CA THR A 66 -11.50 4.45 -5.82
C THR A 66 -11.37 5.94 -6.16
N GLY A 67 -10.44 6.31 -7.04
CA GLY A 67 -10.25 7.70 -7.46
C GLY A 67 -9.63 8.62 -6.41
N LYS A 68 -9.03 8.08 -5.33
CA LYS A 68 -8.37 8.88 -4.28
C LYS A 68 -6.92 9.26 -4.62
N ILE A 69 -6.28 8.44 -5.45
CA ILE A 69 -4.91 8.64 -5.92
C ILE A 69 -4.83 8.33 -7.41
N ARG A 70 -3.82 8.87 -8.08
CA ARG A 70 -3.53 8.62 -9.49
C ARG A 70 -2.08 8.18 -9.65
N SER A 71 -1.85 7.31 -10.63
CA SER A 71 -0.50 6.94 -11.06
C SER A 71 -0.09 7.87 -12.20
N THR A 72 1.12 8.43 -12.08
CA THR A 72 1.76 9.28 -13.09
C THR A 72 3.09 8.63 -13.50
N SER A 73 3.71 9.12 -14.57
CA SER A 73 5.06 8.67 -14.97
C SER A 73 6.14 8.96 -13.92
N LYS A 74 5.90 9.90 -12.99
CA LYS A 74 6.84 10.29 -11.92
C LYS A 74 6.52 9.66 -10.57
N GLY A 75 5.38 8.98 -10.43
CA GLY A 75 4.94 8.37 -9.17
C GLY A 75 3.45 8.54 -8.90
N TRP A 76 3.08 8.37 -7.64
CA TRP A 76 1.71 8.47 -7.14
C TRP A 76 1.40 9.88 -6.65
N VAL A 77 0.23 10.38 -7.01
CA VAL A 77 -0.28 11.70 -6.59
C VAL A 77 -1.68 11.57 -6.03
N ARG A 78 -2.07 12.51 -5.17
CA ARG A 78 -3.45 12.64 -4.68
C ARG A 78 -4.34 13.15 -5.82
N ALA A 79 -5.51 12.51 -5.95
CA ALA A 79 -6.44 12.72 -7.06
C ALA A 79 -7.40 13.89 -6.84
#